data_AF-A0AAV9FCG5-F1
#
_entry.id   AF-A0AAV9FCG5-F1
#
_cell.length_a   1.000
_cell.length_b   1.000
_cell.length_c   1.000
_cell.angle_alpha   90.00
_cell.angle_beta   90.00
_cell.angle_gamma   90.00
#
_symmetry.space_group_name_H-M   'P 1'
#
loop_
_entity.id
_entity.type
_entity.pdbx_description
1 polymer ?
#
loop_
_entity_poly.entity_id
_entity_poly.type
_entity_poly.pdbx_seq_one_letter_code
_entity_poly.pdbx_strand_id
1 'polypeptide(L)'
;MEKRFKVSPLVHNGPCKDIYTIEGRFIHEMENLGGRGGGGGWFRTSEPGEAHAFFMPFSVTMMVAYLYKEGSYDLRPLGRVVSDYVGVISSKHPFWNRTNGADHFMLSCHDWGPHASRANPQLYTNSIRVLCNANTTEGFDPRKDVSLPEINLLFGDLPTQLLPSTTTTRAHLAFFAGGLHGPIRPILLRH
;
A
#
# COMPACT_ATOMS: atom_id res chain seq x y z
N MET A 1 14.25 -21.25 2.12
CA MET A 1 15.42 -20.59 2.76
C MET A 1 15.23 -19.08 2.61
N GLU A 2 14.56 -18.44 3.56
CA GLU A 2 14.40 -16.97 3.58
C GLU A 2 15.77 -16.33 3.83
N LYS A 3 16.35 -15.69 2.81
CA LYS A 3 17.43 -14.73 3.04
C LYS A 3 16.80 -13.45 3.56
N ARG A 4 16.60 -13.35 4.88
CA ARG A 4 16.36 -12.05 5.53
C ARG A 4 17.51 -11.12 5.14
N PHE A 5 17.19 -10.00 4.48
CA PHE A 5 18.16 -8.95 4.26
C PHE A 5 18.67 -8.50 5.64
N LYS A 6 20.00 -8.54 5.84
CA LYS A 6 20.65 -8.24 7.12
C LYS A 6 20.51 -6.75 7.54
N VAL A 7 19.96 -5.93 6.64
CA VAL A 7 19.48 -4.56 6.83
C VAL A 7 18.15 -4.46 6.08
N SER A 8 17.07 -4.06 6.76
CA SER A 8 15.80 -3.81 6.07
C SER A 8 16.00 -2.74 5.00
N PRO A 9 15.51 -2.92 3.76
CA PRO A 9 15.60 -1.89 2.73
C PRO A 9 15.09 -0.54 3.25
N LEU A 10 15.70 0.56 2.80
CA LEU A 10 15.44 1.93 3.28
C LEU A 10 13.94 2.31 3.33
N VAL A 11 13.16 1.69 2.45
CA VAL A 11 11.74 1.97 2.21
C VAL A 11 10.83 0.82 2.63
N HIS A 12 11.34 -0.15 3.40
CA HIS A 12 10.60 -1.36 3.79
C HIS A 12 9.61 -1.14 4.95
N ASN A 13 9.61 0.05 5.54
CA ASN A 13 8.63 0.50 6.52
C ASN A 13 7.84 1.69 5.95
N GLY A 14 6.77 2.12 6.60
CA GLY A 14 6.06 3.36 6.25
C GLY A 14 5.74 4.21 7.49
N PRO A 15 5.28 5.44 7.30
CA PRO A 15 4.84 6.28 8.42
C PRO A 15 3.56 5.72 9.04
N CYS A 16 3.53 5.63 10.36
CA CYS A 16 2.36 5.20 11.13
C CYS A 16 1.62 6.39 11.79
N LYS A 17 1.80 7.61 11.27
CA LYS A 17 1.13 8.83 11.71
C LYS A 17 0.82 9.76 10.53
N ASP A 18 -0.07 10.72 10.76
CA ASP A 18 -0.56 11.70 9.80
C ASP A 18 -1.32 11.07 8.60
N ILE A 19 -1.41 11.77 7.48
CA ILE A 19 -2.23 11.39 6.31
C ILE A 19 -1.82 10.06 5.66
N TYR A 20 -0.54 9.69 5.74
CA TYR A 20 -0.04 8.44 5.15
C TYR A 20 0.04 7.28 6.16
N THR A 21 -0.54 7.45 7.36
CA THR A 21 -0.51 6.45 8.43
C THR A 21 -0.87 5.06 7.96
N ILE A 22 -1.93 4.96 7.15
CA ILE A 22 -2.50 3.66 6.78
C ILE A 22 -1.51 2.83 5.93
N GLU A 23 -0.62 3.48 5.17
CA GLU A 23 0.45 2.80 4.43
C GLU A 23 1.44 2.14 5.38
N GLY A 24 1.96 2.89 6.35
CA GLY A 24 2.90 2.35 7.33
C GLY A 24 2.27 1.33 8.26
N ARG A 25 1.02 1.55 8.68
CA ARG A 25 0.28 0.60 9.51
C ARG A 25 0.08 -0.71 8.78
N PHE A 26 -0.38 -0.71 7.53
CA PHE A 26 -0.52 -1.94 6.76
C PHE A 26 0.79 -2.71 6.70
N ILE A 27 1.89 -2.04 6.34
CA ILE A 27 3.23 -2.66 6.29
C ILE A 27 3.60 -3.24 7.66
N HIS A 28 3.41 -2.46 8.73
CA HIS A 28 3.70 -2.87 10.10
C HIS A 28 2.89 -4.09 10.54
N GLU A 29 1.58 -4.11 10.29
CA GLU A 29 0.73 -5.24 10.68
C GLU A 29 1.11 -6.52 9.89
N MET A 30 1.43 -6.39 8.61
CA MET A 30 1.86 -7.52 7.77
C MET A 30 3.20 -8.11 8.23
N GLU A 31 4.12 -7.27 8.74
CA GLU A 31 5.43 -7.69 9.23
C GLU A 31 5.40 -8.18 10.71
N ASN A 32 4.64 -7.52 11.59
CA ASN A 32 4.76 -7.67 13.05
C ASN A 32 3.61 -8.41 13.75
N LEU A 33 2.40 -8.48 13.18
CA LEU A 33 1.32 -9.27 13.81
C LEU A 33 1.52 -10.76 13.55
N GLY A 34 2.51 -11.36 14.20
CA GLY A 34 2.54 -12.80 14.43
C GLY A 34 1.33 -13.21 15.26
N GLY A 35 0.61 -14.24 14.82
CA GLY A 35 -0.44 -14.84 15.62
C GLY A 35 0.13 -15.35 16.95
N ARG A 36 -0.75 -15.51 17.95
CA ARG A 36 -0.46 -16.29 19.17
C ARG A 36 0.04 -17.68 18.75
N GLY A 37 1.36 -17.88 18.77
CA GLY A 37 2.01 -19.16 18.49
C GLY A 37 2.87 -19.18 17.22
N GLY A 38 4.12 -18.74 17.33
CA GLY A 38 5.28 -19.38 16.67
C GLY A 38 5.39 -19.42 15.15
N GLY A 39 4.45 -18.93 14.35
CA GLY A 39 4.60 -18.90 12.89
C GLY A 39 3.51 -18.10 12.18
N GLY A 40 3.90 -17.06 11.44
CA GLY A 40 3.02 -16.27 10.56
C GLY A 40 1.94 -15.44 11.28
N GLY A 41 1.60 -14.28 10.75
CA GLY A 41 0.37 -13.61 11.15
C GLY A 41 -0.86 -14.32 10.63
N TRP A 42 -2.07 -13.95 11.09
CA TRP A 42 -3.32 -14.46 10.51
C TRP A 42 -3.44 -14.22 9.00
N PHE A 43 -2.67 -13.27 8.47
CA PHE A 43 -2.69 -12.85 7.06
C PHE A 43 -1.39 -13.15 6.31
N ARG A 44 -0.42 -13.83 6.93
CA ARG A 44 0.88 -14.14 6.30
C ARG A 44 1.22 -15.62 6.47
N THR A 45 1.59 -16.25 5.37
CA THR A 45 2.15 -17.60 5.35
C THR A 45 3.62 -17.57 4.98
N SER A 46 4.39 -18.52 5.51
CA SER A 46 5.77 -18.80 5.06
C SER A 46 5.82 -19.79 3.90
N GLU A 47 4.70 -20.47 3.62
CA GLU A 47 4.56 -21.41 2.51
C GLU A 47 3.96 -20.69 1.29
N PRO A 48 4.75 -20.44 0.21
CA PRO A 48 4.25 -19.72 -0.97
C PRO A 48 3.06 -20.39 -1.66
N GLY A 49 2.91 -21.72 -1.54
CA GLY A 49 1.77 -22.45 -2.11
C GLY A 49 0.41 -22.07 -1.47
N GLU A 50 0.43 -21.66 -0.21
CA GLU A 50 -0.77 -21.24 0.55
C GLU A 50 -1.07 -19.74 0.40
N ALA A 51 -0.19 -18.98 -0.28
CA ALA A 51 -0.36 -17.54 -0.44
C ALA A 51 -1.37 -17.22 -1.55
N HIS A 52 -2.41 -16.48 -1.21
CA HIS A 52 -3.40 -15.96 -2.17
C HIS A 52 -2.83 -14.80 -3.01
N ALA A 53 -1.95 -13.98 -2.42
CA ALA A 53 -1.31 -12.85 -3.06
C ALA A 53 0.05 -12.58 -2.41
N PHE A 54 0.94 -11.91 -3.15
CA PHE A 54 2.31 -11.60 -2.72
C PHE A 54 2.48 -10.10 -2.52
N PHE A 55 2.67 -9.68 -1.26
CA PHE A 55 2.93 -8.28 -0.95
C PHE A 55 4.36 -7.90 -1.35
N MET A 56 4.54 -6.73 -1.98
CA MET A 56 5.83 -6.07 -2.18
C MET A 56 6.00 -4.96 -1.12
N PRO A 57 6.72 -5.24 -0.02
CA PRO A 57 6.79 -4.34 1.12
C PRO A 57 7.78 -3.21 0.88
N PHE A 58 7.37 -2.24 0.07
CA PHE A 58 8.02 -0.94 -0.05
C PHE A 58 7.00 0.19 0.11
N SER A 59 7.41 1.28 0.76
CA SER A 59 6.63 2.48 1.00
C SER A 59 7.03 3.57 0.00
N VAL A 60 6.06 4.00 -0.81
CA VAL A 60 6.25 5.17 -1.69
C VAL A 60 6.42 6.43 -0.85
N THR A 61 5.76 6.52 0.30
CA THR A 61 5.91 7.67 1.20
C THR A 61 7.35 7.80 1.72
N MET A 62 8.00 6.70 2.10
CA MET A 62 9.41 6.74 2.50
C MET A 62 10.34 7.00 1.31
N MET A 63 9.99 6.51 0.11
CA MET A 63 10.74 6.88 -1.11
C MET A 63 10.69 8.39 -1.35
N VAL A 64 9.52 9.03 -1.19
CA VAL A 64 9.40 10.49 -1.28
C VAL A 64 10.30 11.15 -0.23
N ALA A 65 10.16 10.75 1.03
CA ALA A 65 10.90 11.36 2.14
C ALA A 65 12.44 11.30 1.96
N TYR A 66 12.97 10.21 1.38
CA TYR A 66 14.41 10.02 1.26
C TYR A 66 15.00 10.36 -0.11
N LEU A 67 14.22 10.24 -1.19
CA LEU A 67 14.75 10.31 -2.56
C LEU A 67 14.29 11.56 -3.31
N TYR A 68 13.17 12.17 -2.92
CA TYR A 68 12.68 13.37 -3.59
C TYR A 68 13.42 14.60 -3.10
N LYS A 69 13.98 15.36 -4.05
CA LYS A 69 14.52 16.68 -3.78
C LYS A 69 13.42 17.72 -3.95
N GLU A 70 13.09 18.45 -2.89
CA GLU A 70 12.08 19.49 -2.92
C GLU A 70 12.35 20.52 -4.04
N GLY A 71 11.29 20.91 -4.75
CA GLY A 71 11.36 21.82 -5.89
C GLY A 71 11.96 21.24 -7.18
N SER A 72 12.44 19.99 -7.18
CA SER A 72 13.02 19.39 -8.40
C SER A 72 11.97 18.91 -9.40
N TYR A 73 10.78 18.53 -8.92
CA TYR A 73 9.75 17.82 -9.70
C TYR A 73 10.25 16.54 -10.39
N ASP A 74 11.43 16.04 -9.99
CA ASP A 74 12.04 14.86 -10.59
C ASP A 74 11.62 13.60 -9.84
N LEU A 75 10.68 12.85 -10.43
CA LEU A 75 10.19 11.58 -9.88
C LEU A 75 11.01 10.36 -10.34
N ARG A 76 12.03 10.54 -11.20
CA ARG A 76 12.85 9.43 -11.71
C ARG A 76 13.55 8.62 -10.61
N PRO A 77 14.06 9.21 -9.51
CA PRO A 77 14.66 8.44 -8.42
C PRO A 77 13.70 7.42 -7.81
N LEU A 78 12.44 7.80 -7.58
CA LEU A 78 11.41 6.90 -7.05
C LEU A 78 11.14 5.76 -8.02
N GLY A 79 10.96 6.09 -9.30
CA GLY A 79 10.72 5.11 -10.35
C GLY A 79 11.85 4.08 -10.50
N ARG A 80 13.11 4.52 -10.38
CA ARG A 80 14.28 3.61 -10.41
C ARG A 80 14.22 2.62 -9.26
N VAL A 81 14.01 3.08 -8.03
CA VAL A 81 13.93 2.19 -6.86
C VAL A 81 12.78 1.20 -7.01
N VAL A 82 11.60 1.61 -7.47
CA VAL A 82 10.49 0.70 -7.74
C VAL A 82 10.84 -0.33 -8.81
N SER A 83 11.40 0.11 -9.93
CA SER A 83 11.76 -0.80 -11.03
C SER A 83 12.82 -1.81 -10.60
N ASP A 84 13.84 -1.37 -9.86
CA ASP A 84 14.89 -2.25 -9.34
C ASP A 84 14.33 -3.24 -8.31
N TYR A 85 13.43 -2.78 -7.42
CA TYR A 85 12.76 -3.65 -6.45
C TYR A 85 11.98 -4.76 -7.15
N VAL A 86 11.15 -4.39 -8.13
CA VAL A 86 10.39 -5.34 -8.95
C VAL A 86 11.32 -6.28 -9.72
N GLY A 87 12.42 -5.78 -10.29
CA GLY A 87 13.42 -6.59 -10.98
C GLY A 87 14.11 -7.60 -10.07
N VAL A 88 14.37 -7.24 -8.82
CA VAL A 88 14.89 -8.18 -7.81
C VAL A 88 13.84 -9.24 -7.46
N ILE A 89 12.58 -8.85 -7.29
CA ILE A 89 11.50 -9.79 -6.98
C ILE A 89 11.30 -10.77 -8.15
N SER A 90 11.16 -10.26 -9.37
CA SER A 90 10.88 -11.05 -10.56
C SER A 90 12.00 -12.02 -10.92
N SER A 91 13.25 -11.66 -10.65
CA SER A 91 14.40 -12.52 -10.93
C SER A 91 14.67 -13.58 -9.86
N LYS A 92 14.37 -13.29 -8.58
CA LYS A 92 14.71 -14.19 -7.46
C LYS A 92 13.58 -15.12 -7.04
N HIS A 93 12.34 -14.76 -7.33
CA HIS A 93 11.18 -15.47 -6.80
C HIS A 93 10.39 -16.16 -7.92
N PRO A 94 10.34 -17.51 -7.97
CA PRO A 94 9.66 -18.25 -9.03
C PRO A 94 8.18 -17.91 -9.18
N PHE A 95 7.52 -17.51 -8.09
CA PHE A 95 6.11 -17.16 -8.06
C PHE A 95 5.76 -15.90 -8.86
N TRP A 96 6.72 -15.00 -9.14
CA TRP A 96 6.50 -13.89 -10.07
C TRP A 96 6.10 -14.39 -11.46
N ASN A 97 6.84 -15.37 -11.99
CA ASN A 97 6.67 -15.86 -13.35
C ASN A 97 5.38 -16.68 -13.54
N ARG A 98 4.74 -17.16 -12.46
CA ARG A 98 3.47 -17.90 -12.51
C ARG A 98 2.34 -17.08 -13.11
N THR A 99 2.29 -15.80 -12.76
CA THR A 99 1.23 -14.85 -13.13
C THR A 99 1.77 -13.61 -13.83
N ASN A 100 3.09 -13.58 -14.06
CA ASN A 100 3.80 -12.39 -14.51
C ASN A 100 3.54 -11.17 -13.62
N GLY A 101 3.48 -11.41 -12.30
CA GLY A 101 3.23 -10.40 -11.27
C GLY A 101 1.76 -10.06 -11.00
N ALA A 102 0.79 -10.74 -11.62
CA ALA A 102 -0.63 -10.37 -11.47
C ALA A 102 -1.24 -10.65 -10.08
N ASP A 103 -0.69 -11.61 -9.35
CA ASP A 103 -1.01 -11.91 -7.94
C ASP A 103 -0.09 -11.20 -6.95
N HIS A 104 0.78 -10.31 -7.44
CA HIS A 104 1.62 -9.46 -6.60
C HIS A 104 0.95 -8.11 -6.42
N PHE A 105 1.15 -7.49 -5.25
CA PHE A 105 0.56 -6.19 -4.97
C PHE A 105 1.51 -5.23 -4.26
N MET A 106 1.38 -3.95 -4.60
CA MET A 106 1.96 -2.84 -3.84
C MET A 106 0.87 -2.07 -3.13
N LEU A 107 1.25 -1.30 -2.12
CA LEU A 107 0.37 -0.36 -1.45
C LEU A 107 1.00 1.03 -1.45
N SER A 108 0.21 2.05 -1.79
CA SER A 108 0.64 3.44 -1.67
C SER A 108 -0.52 4.35 -1.33
N CYS A 109 -0.32 5.20 -0.32
CA CYS A 109 -1.25 6.27 0.01
C CYS A 109 -0.79 7.65 -0.42
N HIS A 110 0.49 7.80 -0.74
CA HIS A 110 0.95 8.98 -1.44
C HIS A 110 0.36 9.04 -2.85
N ASP A 111 -0.01 10.25 -3.29
CA ASP A 111 -0.57 10.58 -4.61
C ASP A 111 0.40 10.27 -5.76
N TRP A 112 1.66 9.94 -5.45
CA TRP A 112 2.67 9.54 -6.43
C TRP A 112 2.76 8.02 -6.59
N GLY A 113 1.96 7.23 -5.87
CA GLY A 113 1.86 5.78 -6.06
C GLY A 113 1.61 5.36 -7.52
N PRO A 114 0.64 5.98 -8.24
CA PRO A 114 0.46 5.75 -9.67
C PRO A 114 1.70 6.09 -10.50
N HIS A 115 2.40 7.19 -10.19
CA HIS A 115 3.61 7.60 -10.90
C HIS A 115 4.80 6.66 -10.66
N ALA A 116 5.01 6.25 -9.40
CA ALA A 116 6.07 5.33 -9.02
C ALA A 116 5.85 3.95 -9.68
N SER A 117 4.61 3.45 -9.69
CA SER A 117 4.28 2.16 -10.32
C SER A 117 4.47 2.15 -11.85
N ARG A 118 4.24 3.27 -12.54
CA ARG A 118 4.47 3.39 -14.01
C ARG A 118 5.90 3.10 -14.44
N ALA A 119 6.88 3.23 -13.53
CA ALA A 119 8.28 3.01 -13.85
C ALA A 119 8.60 1.54 -14.19
N ASN A 120 7.74 0.59 -13.81
CA ASN A 120 7.84 -0.80 -14.22
C ASN A 120 6.54 -1.24 -14.92
N PRO A 121 6.58 -1.62 -16.22
CA PRO A 121 5.38 -1.99 -16.97
C PRO A 121 4.60 -3.14 -16.34
N GLN A 122 5.27 -4.20 -15.88
CA GLN A 122 4.59 -5.36 -15.28
C GLN A 122 3.88 -4.99 -13.97
N LEU A 123 4.51 -4.16 -13.13
CA LEU A 123 3.86 -3.63 -11.92
C LEU A 123 2.64 -2.76 -12.26
N TYR A 124 2.75 -1.90 -13.27
CA TYR A 124 1.67 -1.00 -13.64
C TYR A 124 0.47 -1.75 -14.24
N THR A 125 0.74 -2.67 -15.19
CA THR A 125 -0.31 -3.33 -15.99
C THR A 125 -0.85 -4.59 -15.34
N ASN A 126 0.00 -5.40 -14.69
CA ASN A 126 -0.38 -6.73 -14.24
C ASN A 126 -0.66 -6.77 -12.74
N SER A 127 0.24 -6.21 -11.93
CA SER A 127 0.15 -6.30 -10.47
C SER A 127 -0.99 -5.46 -9.90
N ILE A 128 -1.53 -5.89 -8.77
CA ILE A 128 -2.56 -5.16 -8.04
C ILE A 128 -1.93 -3.94 -7.37
N ARG A 129 -2.55 -2.76 -7.50
CA ARG A 129 -2.12 -1.57 -6.77
C ARG A 129 -3.19 -1.20 -5.78
N VAL A 130 -2.84 -1.27 -4.51
CA VAL A 130 -3.68 -0.76 -3.42
C VAL A 130 -3.36 0.71 -3.26
N LEU A 131 -4.31 1.59 -3.57
CA LEU A 131 -4.07 3.04 -3.65
C LEU A 131 -5.06 3.80 -2.76
N CYS A 132 -4.56 4.76 -1.97
CA CYS A 132 -5.45 5.69 -1.27
C CYS A 132 -6.10 6.70 -2.23
N ASN A 133 -5.39 7.06 -3.30
CA ASN A 133 -5.94 7.85 -4.39
C ASN A 133 -6.52 6.94 -5.48
N ALA A 134 -7.85 6.80 -5.49
CA ALA A 134 -8.59 6.01 -6.47
C ALA A 134 -9.02 6.83 -7.71
N ASN A 135 -8.24 7.85 -8.10
CA ASN A 135 -8.56 8.69 -9.25
C ASN A 135 -8.19 8.01 -10.58
N THR A 136 -9.19 7.70 -11.40
CA THR A 136 -9.01 7.06 -12.71
C THR A 136 -8.27 7.95 -13.71
N THR A 137 -8.34 9.28 -13.60
CA THR A 137 -7.59 10.19 -14.48
C THR A 137 -6.09 10.20 -14.17
N GLU A 138 -5.71 9.82 -12.95
CA GLU A 138 -4.31 9.66 -12.54
C GLU A 138 -3.81 8.22 -12.74
N GLY A 139 -4.66 7.36 -13.31
CA GLY A 139 -4.30 6.04 -13.77
C GLY A 139 -4.68 4.90 -12.82
N PHE A 140 -5.59 5.12 -11.86
CA PHE A 140 -6.26 4.04 -11.13
C PHE A 140 -7.14 3.20 -12.09
N ASP A 141 -7.02 1.88 -12.06
CA ASP A 141 -7.85 0.96 -12.85
C ASP A 141 -8.79 0.16 -11.95
N PRO A 142 -10.10 0.47 -11.90
CA PRO A 142 -11.05 -0.19 -11.01
C PRO A 142 -11.27 -1.68 -11.32
N ARG A 143 -10.75 -2.19 -12.44
CA ARG A 143 -10.83 -3.62 -12.80
C ARG A 143 -9.76 -4.46 -12.11
N LYS A 144 -8.74 -3.83 -11.52
CA LYS A 144 -7.54 -4.50 -10.98
C LYS A 144 -7.06 -3.88 -9.67
N ASP A 145 -7.08 -2.57 -9.57
CA ASP A 145 -6.60 -1.84 -8.40
C ASP A 145 -7.65 -1.82 -7.29
N VAL A 146 -7.17 -1.62 -6.06
CA VAL A 146 -8.00 -1.61 -4.86
C VAL A 146 -7.91 -0.24 -4.21
N SER A 147 -9.06 0.39 -3.95
CA SER A 147 -9.09 1.63 -3.17
C SER A 147 -8.90 1.31 -1.69
N LEU A 148 -7.96 1.98 -1.04
CA LEU A 148 -7.77 1.92 0.41
C LEU A 148 -8.19 3.26 1.02
N PRO A 149 -9.15 3.32 1.96
CA PRO A 149 -9.52 4.59 2.56
C PRO A 149 -8.34 5.19 3.34
N GLU A 150 -8.03 6.44 3.06
CA GLU A 150 -7.08 7.20 3.86
C GLU A 150 -7.67 7.48 5.26
N ILE A 151 -6.88 7.18 6.29
CA ILE A 151 -7.22 7.49 7.68
C ILE A 151 -6.09 8.33 8.26
N ASN A 152 -6.39 9.60 8.52
CA ASN A 152 -5.45 10.52 9.14
C ASN A 152 -5.41 10.28 10.66
N LEU A 153 -4.38 9.57 11.12
CA LEU A 153 -4.12 9.36 12.55
C LEU A 153 -3.01 10.30 13.00
N LEU A 154 -3.38 11.46 13.53
CA LEU A 154 -2.44 12.51 13.95
C LEU A 154 -1.32 12.01 14.88
N PHE A 155 -1.65 11.12 15.82
CA PHE A 155 -0.70 10.57 16.78
C PHE A 155 -0.38 9.09 16.53
N GLY A 156 -0.91 8.50 15.46
CA GLY A 156 -0.74 7.08 15.12
C GLY A 156 -1.62 6.10 15.89
N ASP A 157 -2.23 6.53 17.00
CA ASP A 157 -3.22 5.74 17.73
C ASP A 157 -4.51 5.60 16.92
N LEU A 158 -5.05 4.38 16.86
CA LEU A 158 -6.32 4.08 16.19
C LEU A 158 -7.47 4.37 17.16
N PRO A 159 -8.35 5.36 16.87
CA PRO A 159 -9.50 5.65 17.71
C PRO A 159 -10.32 4.39 17.98
N THR A 160 -10.77 4.22 19.22
CA THR A 160 -11.57 3.05 19.62
C THR A 160 -12.86 2.91 18.81
N GLN A 161 -13.38 4.01 18.26
CA GLN A 161 -14.54 4.05 17.37
C GLN A 161 -14.29 3.39 16.01
N LEU A 162 -13.03 3.34 15.55
CA LEU A 162 -12.65 2.69 14.29
C LEU A 162 -12.34 1.20 14.47
N LEU A 163 -12.23 0.72 15.71
CA LEU A 163 -12.04 -0.70 15.98
C LEU A 163 -13.33 -1.47 15.67
N PRO A 164 -13.25 -2.69 15.12
CA PRO A 164 -14.43 -3.50 14.87
C PRO A 164 -15.20 -3.78 16.17
N SER A 165 -16.40 -3.23 16.32
CA SER A 165 -17.35 -3.70 17.33
C SER A 165 -17.86 -5.08 16.92
N THR A 166 -17.69 -6.08 17.80
CA THR A 166 -18.11 -7.46 17.56
C THR A 166 -19.61 -7.68 17.75
N THR A 167 -20.37 -6.65 18.13
CA THR A 167 -21.74 -6.81 18.64
C THR A 167 -22.79 -5.88 18.02
N THR A 168 -22.44 -5.04 17.04
CA THR A 168 -23.39 -4.04 16.50
C THR A 168 -23.72 -4.27 15.03
N THR A 169 -25.03 -4.35 14.74
CA THR A 169 -25.57 -4.17 13.39
C THR A 169 -25.20 -2.78 12.90
N ARG A 170 -24.35 -2.68 11.87
CA ARG A 170 -23.93 -1.40 11.30
C ARG A 170 -25.06 -0.83 10.43
N ALA A 171 -25.67 0.27 10.86
CA ALA A 171 -26.73 0.95 10.10
C ALA A 171 -26.20 1.73 8.88
N HIS A 172 -24.89 2.00 8.83
CA HIS A 172 -24.26 2.79 7.77
C HIS A 172 -23.21 1.95 7.05
N LEU A 173 -23.33 1.86 5.72
CA LEU A 173 -22.41 1.11 4.84
C LEU A 173 -21.17 1.93 4.45
N ALA A 174 -21.27 3.27 4.46
CA ALA A 174 -20.18 4.17 4.11
C ALA A 174 -20.21 5.43 4.99
N PHE A 175 -19.03 5.96 5.30
CA PHE A 175 -18.81 7.21 6.03
C PHE A 175 -17.74 8.02 5.28
N PHE A 176 -17.95 9.33 5.15
CA PHE A 176 -16.94 10.23 4.61
C PHE A 176 -16.69 11.39 5.60
N ALA A 177 -15.42 11.74 5.80
CA ALA A 177 -14.99 12.87 6.62
C ALA A 177 -13.80 13.59 5.97
N GLY A 178 -13.52 14.83 6.37
CA GLY A 178 -12.44 15.67 5.84
C GLY A 178 -12.93 16.91 5.07
N GLY A 179 -11.99 17.70 4.54
CA GLY A 179 -12.30 18.97 3.87
C GLY A 179 -13.02 18.85 2.53
N LEU A 180 -13.39 20.01 1.97
CA LEU A 180 -13.98 20.16 0.62
C LEU A 180 -12.91 19.96 -0.47
N HIS A 181 -12.43 18.73 -0.61
CA HIS A 181 -11.41 18.34 -1.58
C HIS A 181 -12.02 17.51 -2.71
N GLY A 182 -12.24 18.15 -3.86
CA GLY A 182 -12.73 17.52 -5.09
C GLY A 182 -14.21 17.81 -5.41
N PRO A 183 -14.62 17.53 -6.66
CA PRO A 183 -15.91 17.96 -7.20
C PRO A 183 -17.12 17.20 -6.63
N ILE A 184 -16.91 16.03 -6.02
CA ILE A 184 -18.00 15.19 -5.48
C ILE A 184 -18.43 15.68 -4.08
N ARG A 185 -17.50 16.18 -3.26
CA ARG A 185 -17.76 16.57 -1.87
C ARG A 185 -18.86 17.64 -1.72
N PRO A 186 -18.91 18.70 -2.55
CA PRO A 186 -20.00 19.67 -2.51
C PRO A 186 -21.38 19.07 -2.80
N ILE A 187 -21.46 17.93 -3.50
CA ILE A 187 -22.71 17.24 -3.79
C ILE A 187 -23.13 16.41 -2.58
N LEU A 188 -22.20 15.67 -1.98
CA LEU A 188 -22.46 14.84 -0.80
C LEU A 188 -22.88 15.64 0.43
N LEU A 189 -22.40 16.88 0.58
CA LEU A 189 -22.73 17.76 1.72
C LEU A 189 -24.05 18.53 1.58
N ARG A 190 -24.80 18.35 0.47
CA ARG A 190 -26.13 18.96 0.28
C ARG A 190 -27.28 18.14 0.86
N HIS A 191 -26.99 16.93 1.35
CA HIS A 191 -27.96 15.97 1.86
C HIS A 191 -27.57 15.53 3.27
#